data_AF-A0A937NN18-F1
#
_entry.id   AF-A0A937NN18-F1
#
_cell.length_a   1.000
_cell.length_b   1.000
_cell.length_c   1.000
_cell.angle_alpha   90.00
_cell.angle_beta   90.00
_cell.angle_gamma   90.00
#
_symmetry.space_group_name_H-M   'P 1'
#
loop_
_entity.id
_entity.type
_entity.pdbx_description
1 polymer ?
#
loop_
_entity_poly.entity_id
_entity_poly.type
_entity_poly.pdbx_seq_one_letter_code
_entity_poly.pdbx_strand_id
1 'polypeptide(L)'
;MYEALLVSIQQMIARSVYLVPRPVAPRRRRQMPQKTRSGQPVRAAPNELPGRNDPCWCGSGLKYKNCHMRLDQEKRRGARMAPSPRTSPGKKRGRRKTRRR
;
A
#
# COMPACT_ATOMS: atom_id res chain seq x y z
N MET A 1 -0.88 -25.32 -64.37
CA MET A 1 0.45 -25.68 -63.79
C MET A 1 1.13 -24.47 -63.16
N TYR A 2 1.35 -23.38 -63.89
CA TYR A 2 1.94 -22.14 -63.35
C TYR A 2 1.06 -21.46 -62.27
N GLU A 3 -0.24 -21.29 -62.53
CA GLU A 3 -1.17 -20.70 -61.56
C GLU A 3 -1.20 -21.43 -60.22
N ALA A 4 -1.18 -22.77 -60.24
CA ALA A 4 -1.15 -23.58 -59.02
C ALA A 4 0.15 -23.38 -58.22
N LEU A 5 1.27 -23.14 -58.90
CA LEU A 5 2.55 -22.84 -58.28
C LEU A 5 2.56 -21.44 -57.65
N LEU A 6 1.99 -20.44 -58.32
CA LEU A 6 1.84 -19.09 -57.75
C LEU A 6 0.98 -19.11 -56.48
N VAL A 7 -0.13 -19.84 -56.50
CA VAL A 7 -1.00 -20.01 -55.32
C VAL A 7 -0.25 -20.70 -54.19
N SER A 8 0.56 -21.72 -54.49
CA SER A 8 1.38 -22.40 -53.48
C SER A 8 2.42 -21.48 -52.85
N ILE A 9 3.10 -20.65 -53.65
CA ILE A 9 4.09 -19.68 -53.18
C ILE A 9 3.40 -18.62 -52.31
N GLN A 10 2.27 -18.06 -52.75
CA GLN A 10 1.53 -17.06 -51.99
C GLN A 10 1.03 -17.61 -50.65
N GLN A 11 0.52 -18.83 -50.61
CA GLN A 11 0.08 -19.48 -49.38
C GLN A 11 1.25 -19.74 -48.41
N MET A 12 2.42 -20.12 -48.92
CA MET A 12 3.62 -20.34 -48.11
C MET A 12 4.11 -19.04 -47.46
N ILE A 13 4.16 -17.95 -48.24
CA ILE A 13 4.57 -16.63 -47.75
C ILE A 13 3.57 -16.09 -46.71
N ALA A 14 2.27 -16.18 -46.98
CA ALA A 14 1.25 -15.71 -46.05
C ALA A 14 1.31 -16.47 -44.71
N ARG A 15 1.50 -17.79 -44.75
CA ARG A 15 1.66 -18.61 -43.54
C ARG A 15 2.94 -18.26 -42.77
N SER A 16 4.07 -18.06 -43.46
CA SER A 16 5.34 -17.76 -42.78
C SER A 16 5.34 -16.39 -42.10
N VAL A 17 4.68 -15.39 -42.68
CA VAL A 17 4.60 -14.04 -42.11
C VAL A 17 3.62 -13.95 -40.95
N TYR A 18 2.43 -14.55 -41.09
CA TYR A 18 1.34 -14.33 -40.14
C TYR A 18 1.16 -15.43 -39.09
N LEU A 19 1.58 -16.68 -39.38
CA LEU A 19 1.29 -17.83 -38.51
C LEU A 19 2.52 -18.37 -37.77
N VAL A 20 3.72 -17.85 -38.02
CA VAL A 20 4.91 -18.28 -37.25
C VAL A 20 4.87 -17.63 -35.87
N PRO A 21 4.82 -18.42 -34.78
CA PRO A 21 4.89 -17.88 -33.44
C PRO A 21 6.25 -17.20 -33.24
N ARG A 22 6.23 -15.90 -32.94
CA ARG A 22 7.46 -15.19 -32.58
C ARG A 22 7.99 -15.81 -31.29
N PRO A 23 9.24 -16.30 -31.25
CA PRO A 23 9.80 -16.81 -30.01
C PRO A 23 9.87 -15.67 -29.01
N VAL A 24 8.96 -15.67 -28.04
CA VAL A 24 9.02 -14.77 -26.90
C VAL A 24 10.26 -15.18 -26.11
N ALA A 25 11.34 -14.40 -26.25
CA ALA A 25 12.53 -14.61 -25.45
C ALA A 25 12.10 -14.72 -23.98
N PRO A 26 12.51 -15.77 -23.25
CA PRO A 26 12.11 -15.93 -21.86
C PRO A 26 12.58 -14.67 -21.15
N ARG A 27 11.61 -13.90 -20.64
CA ARG A 27 11.93 -12.77 -19.76
C ARG A 27 12.78 -13.36 -18.66
N ARG A 28 14.09 -13.06 -18.66
CA ARG A 28 14.98 -13.37 -17.53
C ARG A 28 14.33 -12.69 -16.34
N ARG A 29 13.58 -13.46 -15.56
CA ARG A 29 12.99 -13.02 -14.31
C ARG A 29 14.21 -12.55 -13.53
N ARG A 30 14.35 -11.23 -13.35
CA ARG A 30 15.40 -10.67 -12.49
C ARG A 30 15.21 -11.37 -11.16
N GLN A 31 16.08 -12.35 -10.88
CA GLN A 31 16.11 -13.02 -9.60
C GLN A 31 16.61 -11.95 -8.65
N MET A 32 15.65 -11.33 -7.98
CA MET A 32 15.92 -10.42 -6.89
C MET A 32 16.67 -11.26 -5.85
N PRO A 33 17.90 -10.89 -5.45
CA PRO A 33 18.65 -11.69 -4.50
C PRO A 33 17.81 -11.78 -3.23
N GLN A 34 17.50 -13.00 -2.81
CA GLN A 34 16.79 -13.25 -1.56
C GLN A 34 17.69 -12.77 -0.43
N LYS A 35 17.46 -11.54 0.01
CA LYS A 35 18.08 -11.02 1.23
C LYS A 35 17.58 -11.91 2.36
N THR A 36 18.47 -12.74 2.89
CA THR A 36 18.28 -13.50 4.13
C THR A 36 17.90 -12.51 5.22
N ARG A 37 16.59 -12.35 5.47
CA ARG A 37 16.07 -11.49 6.53
C ARG A 37 16.09 -12.29 7.84
N SER A 38 17.29 -12.57 8.32
CA SER A 38 17.54 -12.70 9.75
C SER A 38 17.46 -11.29 10.36
N GLY A 39 16.24 -10.79 10.54
CA GLY A 39 15.94 -9.55 11.23
C GLY A 39 15.13 -9.88 12.45
N GLN A 40 15.74 -9.79 13.63
CA GLN A 40 15.05 -9.85 14.91
C GLN A 40 13.92 -8.80 14.92
N PRO A 41 12.73 -9.10 15.48
CA PRO A 41 11.66 -8.12 15.55
C PRO A 41 12.10 -6.99 16.49
N VAL A 42 12.37 -5.82 15.92
CA VAL A 42 12.45 -4.58 16.69
C VAL A 42 11.08 -4.44 17.35
N ARG A 43 11.05 -4.55 18.68
CA ARG A 43 9.83 -4.37 19.47
C ARG A 43 9.27 -2.99 19.12
N ALA A 44 8.15 -2.96 18.40
CA ALA A 44 7.42 -1.74 18.12
C ALA A 44 7.14 -1.03 19.45
N ALA A 45 7.29 0.28 19.48
CA ALA A 45 6.96 1.06 20.66
C ALA A 45 5.51 0.73 21.10
N PRO A 46 5.21 0.61 22.41
CA PRO A 46 3.93 0.07 22.90
C PRO A 46 2.67 0.86 22.51
N ASN A 47 2.79 1.93 21.73
CA ASN A 47 1.71 2.85 21.42
C ASN A 47 1.54 3.17 19.92
N GLU A 48 2.19 2.42 19.04
CA GLU A 48 1.98 2.55 17.60
C GLU A 48 0.95 1.52 17.12
N LEU A 49 -0.08 1.98 16.38
CA LEU A 49 -1.04 1.09 15.75
C LEU A 49 -0.31 0.09 14.85
N PRO A 50 -0.74 -1.18 14.79
CA PRO A 50 -0.11 -2.18 13.93
C PRO A 50 0.05 -1.68 12.51
N GLY A 51 1.21 -1.95 11.90
CA GLY A 51 1.46 -1.64 10.51
C GLY A 51 0.44 -2.35 9.61
N ARG A 52 0.25 -1.83 8.40
CA ARG A 52 -0.80 -2.30 7.47
C ARG A 52 -0.81 -3.82 7.24
N ASN A 53 0.35 -4.47 7.27
CA ASN A 53 0.49 -5.91 7.03
C ASN A 53 0.69 -6.74 8.30
N ASP A 54 0.78 -6.11 9.48
CA ASP A 54 0.96 -6.79 10.76
C ASP A 54 -0.31 -7.52 11.19
N PRO A 55 -0.20 -8.55 12.06
CA PRO A 55 -1.38 -9.21 12.64
C PRO A 55 -2.27 -8.18 13.34
N CYS A 56 -3.58 -8.31 13.15
CA CYS A 56 -4.52 -7.38 13.75
C CYS A 56 -4.53 -7.53 15.28
N TRP A 57 -4.59 -6.39 15.98
CA TRP A 57 -4.61 -6.32 17.45
C TRP A 57 -5.81 -7.04 18.10
N CYS A 58 -6.86 -7.37 17.35
CA CYS A 58 -8.02 -8.10 17.85
C CYS A 58 -7.81 -9.62 17.98
N GLY A 59 -6.64 -10.15 17.60
CA GLY A 59 -6.32 -11.57 17.73
C GLY A 59 -6.97 -12.48 16.67
N SER A 60 -7.58 -11.91 15.62
CA SER A 60 -8.27 -12.67 14.56
C SER A 60 -7.36 -13.46 13.62
N GLY A 61 -6.04 -13.35 13.75
CA GLY A 61 -5.05 -13.97 12.84
C GLY A 61 -5.01 -13.34 11.45
N LEU A 62 -5.90 -12.38 11.15
CA LEU A 62 -5.93 -11.66 9.88
C LEU A 62 -5.00 -10.45 9.91
N LYS A 63 -4.49 -10.06 8.73
CA LYS A 63 -3.68 -8.83 8.58
C LYS A 63 -4.53 -7.61 8.94
N TYR A 64 -3.96 -6.63 9.64
CA TYR A 64 -4.64 -5.40 10.09
C TYR A 64 -5.45 -4.72 8.98
N LYS A 65 -4.89 -4.64 7.76
CA LYS A 65 -5.57 -4.09 6.57
C LYS A 65 -6.92 -4.73 6.22
N ASN A 66 -7.10 -6.01 6.53
CA ASN A 66 -8.28 -6.78 6.19
C ASN A 66 -9.25 -6.89 7.38
N CYS A 67 -8.89 -6.37 8.54
CA CYS A 67 -9.69 -6.47 9.76
C CYS A 67 -10.09 -5.05 10.24
N HIS A 68 -9.39 -4.48 11.22
CA HIS A 68 -9.78 -3.19 11.81
C HIS A 68 -9.32 -1.93 11.07
N MET A 69 -8.48 -2.02 10.03
CA MET A 69 -7.96 -0.84 9.34
C MET A 69 -9.05 0.06 8.73
N ARG A 70 -10.19 -0.50 8.31
CA ARG A 70 -11.32 0.31 7.78
C ARG A 70 -12.02 1.08 8.90
N LEU A 71 -12.27 0.42 10.02
CA LEU A 71 -12.89 1.01 11.21
C LEU A 71 -12.02 2.12 11.81
N ASP A 72 -10.71 1.89 11.92
CA ASP A 72 -9.77 2.91 12.42
C ASP A 72 -9.65 4.10 11.47
N GLN A 73 -9.69 3.86 10.15
CA GLN A 73 -9.72 4.95 9.17
C GLN A 73 -11.01 5.77 9.26
N GLU A 74 -12.15 5.13 9.43
CA GLU A 74 -13.44 5.81 9.58
C GLU A 74 -13.48 6.63 10.87
N LYS A 75 -13.02 6.05 11.99
CA LYS A 75 -12.86 6.74 13.27
C LYS A 75 -11.92 7.94 13.16
N ARG A 76 -10.80 7.81 12.44
CA ARG A 76 -9.86 8.92 12.18
C ARG A 76 -10.44 9.99 11.26
N ARG A 77 -11.22 9.61 10.25
CA ARG A 77 -11.92 10.55 9.36
C ARG A 77 -12.98 11.34 10.12
N GLY A 78 -13.77 10.66 10.96
CA GLY A 78 -14.75 11.30 11.85
C GLY A 78 -14.08 12.21 12.89
N ALA A 79 -12.96 11.79 13.49
CA ALA A 79 -12.21 12.59 14.46
C ALA A 79 -11.59 13.85 13.84
N ARG A 80 -11.22 13.82 12.55
CA ARG A 80 -10.72 15.01 11.82
C ARG A 80 -11.81 16.06 11.54
N MET A 81 -13.08 15.69 11.61
CA MET A 81 -14.22 16.61 11.45
C MET A 81 -14.78 17.10 12.80
N ALA A 82 -14.29 16.59 13.94
CA ALA A 82 -14.61 17.12 15.25
C ALA A 82 -13.78 18.39 15.52
N PRO A 83 -14.37 19.50 16.01
CA PRO A 83 -13.60 20.68 16.36
C PRO A 83 -12.62 20.34 17.50
N SER A 84 -11.33 20.63 17.28
CA SER A 84 -10.28 20.44 18.27
C SER A 84 -10.65 21.13 19.59
N PRO A 85 -10.54 20.47 20.76
CA PRO A 85 -10.74 21.15 22.04
C PRO A 85 -9.62 22.17 22.20
N ARG A 86 -9.94 23.45 22.02
CA ARG A 86 -9.03 24.56 22.34
C ARG A 86 -8.66 24.44 23.82
N THR A 87 -7.45 23.99 24.11
CA THR A 87 -6.88 24.03 25.46
C THR A 87 -6.66 25.49 25.84
N SER A 88 -7.57 26.07 26.61
CA SER A 88 -7.37 27.35 27.30
C SER A 88 -6.52 27.12 28.55
N PRO A 89 -5.28 27.62 28.66
CA PRO A 89 -4.56 27.60 29.91
C PRO A 89 -5.00 28.84 30.70
N GLY A 90 -5.99 28.68 31.58
CA GLY A 90 -6.29 29.68 32.60
C GLY A 90 -5.15 29.74 33.62
N LYS A 91 -4.43 30.87 33.70
CA LYS A 91 -3.47 31.12 34.79
C LYS A 91 -4.07 32.12 35.78
N LYS A 92 -4.40 31.59 36.97
CA LYS A 92 -4.92 32.32 38.13
C LYS A 92 -3.83 33.16 38.82
N ARG A 93 -4.29 34.23 39.48
CA ARG A 93 -3.78 34.92 40.71
C ARG A 93 -2.81 36.09 40.56
N GLY A 94 -3.27 37.25 41.07
CA GLY A 94 -2.45 38.40 41.48
C GLY A 94 -3.27 39.47 42.20
N ARG A 95 -3.52 39.29 43.50
CA ARG A 95 -4.19 40.24 44.41
C ARG A 95 -3.24 41.40 44.74
N ARG A 96 -3.59 42.68 44.48
CA ARG A 96 -2.95 43.81 45.20
C ARG A 96 -3.81 45.07 45.33
N LYS A 97 -4.33 45.21 46.56
CA LYS A 97 -4.61 46.40 47.41
C LYS A 97 -4.96 47.75 46.74
N THR A 98 -6.20 48.14 47.01
CA THR A 98 -6.71 49.48 47.32
C THR A 98 -5.67 50.60 47.53
N ARG A 99 -5.88 51.74 46.88
CA ARG A 99 -5.53 53.05 47.46
C ARG A 99 -6.51 54.12 47.01
N ARG A 100 -7.24 54.65 48.00
CA ARG A 100 -8.16 55.79 47.95
C ARG A 100 -7.47 57.04 47.42
N ARG A 101 -8.20 57.87 46.67
CA ARG A 101 -8.04 59.32 46.62
C ARG A 101 -9.41 59.95 46.47
#